data_AF-A0A9E3BJW4-F1
#
_entry.id   AF-A0A9E3BJW4-F1
#
_cell.length_a   1.000
_cell.length_b   1.000
_cell.length_c   1.000
_cell.angle_alpha   90.00
_cell.angle_beta   90.00
_cell.angle_gamma   90.00
#
_symmetry.space_group_name_H-M   'P 1'
#
loop_
_entity.id
_entity.type
_entity.pdbx_description
1 polymer ?
#
loop_
_entity_poly.entity_id
_entity_poly.type
_entity_poly.pdbx_seq_one_letter_code
_entity_poly.pdbx_strand_id
1 'polypeptide(L)'
;LEDVPVSAQGDMLTRAAMEFCLADAFHPGCEMTWPMRAATLYMEPFRVAHAPEGWIEPSLGEALTSDSVTIPNGPLYGQVPGGLTRWMAVPWQTDTASCRSGYDLSYDPYVPAFWPARVPNEVLTKENYAIVVDPNRPLAERRAAFANRAAWIDPLGTTSYTDQINNMIAHFDHLGVVEAREGSPDGAFPARIEVEDQHKPIQDVIPKAEPARAAFAHPAAAPASTAPSPPTRRIDLTTIEKVRRFPGGLRR
;
A
#
# COMPACT_ATOMS: atom_id res chain seq x y z
N LEU A 1 5.11 5.97 28.63
CA LEU A 1 4.59 7.32 28.98
C LEU A 1 5.00 7.68 30.40
N GLU A 2 4.90 6.74 31.34
CA GLU A 2 5.37 6.87 32.73
C GLU A 2 6.85 7.28 32.83
N ASP A 3 7.69 6.86 31.87
CA ASP A 3 9.12 7.23 31.76
C ASP A 3 9.38 8.67 31.27
N VAL A 4 8.33 9.41 30.90
CA VAL A 4 8.43 10.77 30.36
C VAL A 4 8.05 11.78 31.46
N PRO A 5 8.88 12.82 31.73
CA PRO A 5 8.54 13.87 32.68
C PRO A 5 7.17 14.48 32.40
N VAL A 6 6.35 14.69 33.44
CA VAL A 6 4.94 15.11 33.30
C VAL A 6 4.76 16.32 32.38
N SER A 7 5.65 17.31 32.46
CA SER A 7 5.62 18.50 31.61
C SER A 7 5.82 18.24 30.12
N ALA A 8 6.40 17.10 29.73
CA ALA A 8 6.64 16.68 28.35
C ALA A 8 5.66 15.60 27.85
N GLN A 9 4.76 15.10 28.70
CA GLN A 9 3.82 14.04 28.32
C GLN A 9 2.80 14.49 27.26
N GLY A 10 2.35 15.74 27.29
CA GLY A 10 1.44 16.29 26.26
C GLY A 10 2.06 16.37 24.87
N ASP A 11 3.33 16.77 24.79
CA ASP A 11 4.08 16.82 23.53
C ASP A 11 4.44 15.41 23.04
N MET A 12 4.77 14.48 23.95
CA MET A 12 4.96 13.07 23.63
C MET A 12 3.68 12.46 23.03
N LEU A 13 2.50 12.75 23.59
CA LEU A 13 1.22 12.29 23.03
C LEU A 13 0.92 12.93 21.67
N THR A 14 1.22 14.22 21.50
CA THR A 14 1.12 14.92 20.21
C THR A 14 1.98 14.24 19.14
N ARG A 15 3.24 13.91 19.48
CA ARG A 15 4.16 13.21 18.58
C ARG A 15 3.72 11.79 18.28
N ALA A 16 3.38 11.00 19.30
CA ALA A 16 3.02 9.59 19.18
C ALA A 16 1.79 9.36 18.28
N ALA A 17 0.87 10.33 18.21
CA ALA A 17 -0.28 10.28 17.31
C ALA A 17 0.11 10.32 15.81
N MET A 18 1.27 10.89 15.48
CA MET A 18 1.76 11.09 14.10
C MET A 18 2.97 10.23 13.75
N GLU A 19 3.72 9.70 14.73
CA GLU A 19 4.97 8.94 14.56
C GLU A 19 4.82 7.72 13.62
N PHE A 20 3.63 7.13 13.57
CA PHE A 20 3.33 5.96 12.72
C PHE A 20 2.71 6.33 11.36
N CYS A 21 2.36 7.59 11.12
CA CYS A 21 1.85 8.05 9.83
C CYS A 21 3.00 8.26 8.86
N LEU A 22 2.75 8.00 7.58
CA LEU A 22 3.78 8.17 6.56
C LEU A 22 3.92 9.63 6.13
N ALA A 23 5.18 10.03 5.97
CA ALA A 23 5.56 11.23 5.25
C ALA A 23 5.81 10.92 3.76
N ASP A 24 6.64 11.72 3.11
CA ASP A 24 7.12 11.62 1.72
C ASP A 24 7.39 10.16 1.25
N ALA A 25 7.18 9.75 -0.01
CA ALA A 25 7.06 10.54 -1.24
C ALA A 25 5.60 10.74 -1.72
N PHE A 26 5.03 11.93 -1.56
CA PHE A 26 3.58 12.18 -1.72
C PHE A 26 2.99 11.89 -3.13
N HIS A 27 2.53 10.66 -3.36
CA HIS A 27 1.83 10.22 -4.59
C HIS A 27 0.66 9.23 -4.34
N PRO A 28 -0.47 9.66 -3.73
CA PRO A 28 -0.61 10.85 -2.90
C PRO A 28 -0.03 10.63 -1.49
N GLY A 29 -0.06 9.42 -0.95
CA GLY A 29 0.33 9.10 0.42
C GLY A 29 -0.41 7.85 0.92
N CYS A 30 -0.42 7.65 2.25
CA CYS A 30 -1.28 6.64 2.89
C CYS A 30 -2.33 7.31 3.80
N GLU A 31 -1.93 7.84 4.97
CA GLU A 31 -2.89 8.48 5.88
C GLU A 31 -3.25 9.92 5.47
N MET A 32 -2.26 10.68 5.01
CA MET A 32 -2.35 12.09 4.60
C MET A 32 -1.37 12.37 3.45
N THR A 33 -1.37 13.60 2.92
CA THR A 33 -0.51 14.00 1.80
C THR A 33 0.11 15.40 1.97
N TRP A 34 0.73 15.90 0.90
CA TRP A 34 1.60 17.07 0.84
C TRP A 34 1.08 18.38 1.47
N PRO A 35 -0.24 18.68 1.62
CA PRO A 35 -0.70 19.87 2.36
C PRO A 35 -0.19 19.91 3.81
N MET A 36 0.07 18.76 4.43
CA MET A 36 0.62 18.68 5.79
C MET A 36 2.01 19.33 5.92
N ARG A 37 2.72 19.61 4.82
CA ARG A 37 4.00 20.35 4.82
C ARG A 37 3.84 21.87 4.74
N ALA A 38 2.63 22.39 4.53
CA ALA A 38 2.37 23.82 4.43
C ALA A 38 2.29 24.45 5.82
N ALA A 39 3.23 25.33 6.17
CA ALA A 39 3.23 26.01 7.47
C ALA A 39 1.94 26.83 7.73
N THR A 40 1.29 27.33 6.67
CA THR A 40 0.01 28.05 6.72
C THR A 40 -1.17 27.22 7.24
N LEU A 41 -1.05 25.88 7.22
CA LEU A 41 -2.08 24.96 7.71
C LEU A 41 -2.11 24.90 9.25
N TYR A 42 -1.11 25.46 9.92
CA TYR A 42 -0.93 25.38 11.37
C TYR A 42 -1.06 26.75 12.04
N MET A 43 -1.81 26.82 13.15
CA MET A 43 -1.90 28.02 13.99
C MET A 43 -0.78 28.09 15.03
N GLU A 44 -0.26 26.93 15.44
CA GLU A 44 0.89 26.75 16.32
C GLU A 44 1.60 25.45 15.90
N PRO A 45 2.86 25.18 16.31
CA PRO A 45 3.53 23.92 16.00
C PRO A 45 2.67 22.70 16.35
N PHE A 46 2.41 21.84 15.36
CA PHE A 46 1.56 20.65 15.50
C PHE A 46 0.11 20.94 15.96
N ARG A 47 -0.42 22.13 15.66
CA ARG A 47 -1.84 22.49 15.82
C ARG A 47 -2.41 22.96 14.49
N VAL A 48 -3.20 22.10 13.84
CA VAL A 48 -3.90 22.43 12.60
C VAL A 48 -4.83 23.62 12.86
N ALA A 49 -4.70 24.68 12.08
CA ALA A 49 -5.59 25.82 12.14
C ALA A 49 -7.01 25.38 11.75
N HIS A 50 -8.02 25.84 12.48
CA HIS A 50 -9.42 25.62 12.10
C HIS A 50 -9.86 26.72 11.13
N ALA A 51 -10.72 26.40 10.16
CA ALA A 51 -11.38 27.41 9.35
C ALA A 51 -12.24 28.33 10.24
N PRO A 52 -12.25 29.66 10.01
CA PRO A 52 -13.06 30.56 10.82
C PRO A 52 -14.56 30.32 10.62
N GLU A 53 -15.38 30.73 11.59
CA GLU A 53 -16.83 30.62 11.49
C GLU A 53 -17.35 31.38 10.26
N GLY A 54 -18.23 30.74 9.47
CA GLY A 54 -18.74 31.29 8.23
C GLY A 54 -17.74 31.33 7.06
N TRP A 55 -16.56 30.68 7.18
CA TRP A 55 -15.64 30.53 6.04
C TRP A 55 -16.31 29.78 4.88
N ILE A 56 -16.20 30.36 3.69
CA ILE A 56 -16.66 29.77 2.44
C ILE A 56 -15.41 29.37 1.65
N GLU A 57 -15.34 28.10 1.26
CA GLU A 57 -14.23 27.58 0.46
C GLU A 57 -14.14 28.33 -0.88
N PRO A 58 -12.97 28.87 -1.26
CA PRO A 58 -12.78 29.45 -2.58
C PRO A 58 -12.90 28.36 -3.66
N SER A 59 -13.53 28.72 -4.79
CA SER A 59 -13.59 27.82 -5.93
C SER A 59 -12.19 27.54 -6.48
N LEU A 60 -11.80 26.26 -6.51
CA LEU A 60 -10.49 25.82 -7.00
C LEU A 60 -10.44 25.70 -8.54
N GLY A 61 -11.56 25.95 -9.23
CA GLY A 61 -11.72 25.78 -10.67
C GLY A 61 -12.03 24.32 -11.09
N GLU A 62 -12.22 24.11 -12.39
CA GLU A 62 -12.39 22.76 -12.98
C GLU A 62 -11.09 21.93 -12.96
N ALA A 63 -9.95 22.61 -12.91
CA ALA A 63 -8.62 22.02 -12.82
C ALA A 63 -7.87 22.65 -11.65
N LEU A 64 -7.27 21.80 -10.81
CA LEU A 64 -6.42 22.24 -9.71
C LEU A 64 -5.12 22.83 -10.26
N THR A 65 -4.79 24.07 -9.91
CA THR A 65 -3.54 24.73 -10.30
C THR A 65 -2.76 25.17 -9.08
N SER A 66 -1.48 25.51 -9.24
CA SER A 66 -0.69 26.13 -8.16
C SER A 66 -1.41 27.36 -7.63
N ASP A 67 -1.82 28.26 -8.53
CA ASP A 67 -2.49 29.51 -8.19
C ASP A 67 -3.79 29.31 -7.42
N SER A 68 -4.65 28.34 -7.82
CA SER A 68 -5.93 28.10 -7.14
C SER A 68 -5.77 27.46 -5.75
N VAL A 69 -4.65 26.79 -5.52
CA VAL A 69 -4.32 26.15 -4.23
C VAL A 69 -3.60 27.09 -3.28
N THR A 70 -2.77 28.02 -3.79
CA THR A 70 -2.01 28.98 -2.97
C THR A 70 -2.76 30.30 -2.69
N ILE A 71 -4.06 30.37 -2.98
CA ILE A 71 -4.90 31.54 -2.66
C ILE A 71 -4.80 31.86 -1.15
N PRO A 72 -4.58 33.13 -0.75
CA PRO A 72 -4.61 33.55 0.65
C PRO A 72 -5.94 33.16 1.33
N ASN A 73 -5.87 32.55 2.52
CA ASN A 73 -7.02 31.97 3.23
C ASN A 73 -7.76 30.86 2.45
N GLY A 74 -7.09 30.24 1.47
CA GLY A 74 -7.60 29.11 0.68
C GLY A 74 -7.29 27.74 1.28
N PRO A 75 -7.20 26.68 0.46
CA PRO A 75 -7.28 25.28 0.92
C PRO A 75 -6.09 24.80 1.77
N LEU A 76 -4.98 25.56 1.83
CA LEU A 76 -3.78 25.30 2.63
C LEU A 76 -3.71 26.10 3.94
N TYR A 77 -4.81 26.70 4.37
CA TYR A 77 -4.92 27.48 5.61
C TYR A 77 -5.78 26.74 6.64
N GLY A 78 -6.68 27.44 7.35
CA GLY A 78 -7.62 26.84 8.30
C GLY A 78 -8.46 25.74 7.66
N GLN A 79 -8.54 24.59 8.32
CA GLN A 79 -9.17 23.39 7.80
C GLN A 79 -10.61 23.23 8.29
N VAL A 80 -11.44 22.67 7.42
CA VAL A 80 -12.78 22.14 7.72
C VAL A 80 -12.73 20.61 7.87
N PRO A 81 -13.75 19.95 8.46
CA PRO A 81 -13.86 18.49 8.43
C PRO A 81 -13.70 17.94 7.00
N GLY A 82 -12.78 16.99 6.82
CA GLY A 82 -12.41 16.42 5.51
C GLY A 82 -11.33 17.18 4.73
N GLY A 83 -10.95 18.40 5.14
CA GLY A 83 -9.95 19.23 4.43
C GLY A 83 -8.55 18.61 4.31
N LEU A 84 -8.17 17.73 5.26
CA LEU A 84 -6.90 17.01 5.27
C LEU A 84 -6.88 15.76 4.36
N THR A 85 -8.01 15.06 4.22
CA THR A 85 -8.07 13.74 3.56
C THR A 85 -8.71 13.75 2.17
N ARG A 86 -9.38 14.85 1.77
CA ARG A 86 -9.95 15.06 0.43
C ARG A 86 -8.98 14.90 -0.76
N TRP A 87 -7.68 14.90 -0.48
CA TRP A 87 -6.60 14.81 -1.46
C TRP A 87 -6.16 13.37 -1.77
N MET A 88 -6.62 12.39 -0.97
CA MET A 88 -6.32 10.96 -1.13
C MET A 88 -7.24 10.32 -2.17
N ALA A 89 -6.91 9.13 -2.69
CA ALA A 89 -7.82 8.47 -3.62
C ALA A 89 -9.13 8.03 -2.96
N VAL A 90 -10.18 8.00 -3.78
CA VAL A 90 -11.52 7.56 -3.39
C VAL A 90 -11.93 6.40 -4.30
N PRO A 91 -12.05 5.17 -3.78
CA PRO A 91 -11.77 4.73 -2.41
C PRO A 91 -10.27 4.49 -2.15
N TRP A 92 -9.84 4.58 -0.88
CA TRP A 92 -8.43 4.50 -0.46
C TRP A 92 -7.75 3.16 -0.82
N GLN A 93 -8.53 2.09 -0.93
CA GLN A 93 -8.08 0.77 -1.39
C GLN A 93 -7.39 0.84 -2.76
N THR A 94 -7.76 1.79 -3.62
CA THR A 94 -7.13 1.98 -4.93
C THR A 94 -5.67 2.45 -4.78
N ASP A 95 -5.38 3.39 -3.88
CA ASP A 95 -4.00 3.82 -3.56
C ASP A 95 -3.21 2.66 -2.95
N THR A 96 -3.79 1.93 -1.98
CA THR A 96 -3.08 0.83 -1.29
C THR A 96 -2.73 -0.31 -2.24
N ALA A 97 -3.65 -0.71 -3.13
CA ALA A 97 -3.38 -1.70 -4.17
C ALA A 97 -2.35 -1.24 -5.20
N SER A 98 -2.14 0.08 -5.35
CA SER A 98 -1.22 0.70 -6.31
C SER A 98 0.16 1.03 -5.72
N CYS A 99 0.27 1.15 -4.39
CA CYS A 99 1.49 1.42 -3.64
C CYS A 99 2.44 0.22 -3.67
N ARG A 100 3.32 0.17 -4.67
CA ARG A 100 4.14 -1.00 -4.97
C ARG A 100 5.62 -0.69 -5.07
N SER A 101 6.41 -1.75 -5.11
CA SER A 101 7.78 -1.74 -5.56
C SER A 101 7.87 -2.16 -7.04
N GLY A 102 8.74 -1.53 -7.83
CA GLY A 102 9.23 -2.12 -9.09
C GLY A 102 8.53 -1.73 -10.36
N TYR A 103 8.43 -0.42 -10.58
CA TYR A 103 8.02 0.17 -11.86
C TYR A 103 9.07 0.00 -12.97
N ASP A 104 10.31 -0.40 -12.63
CA ASP A 104 11.35 -0.76 -13.59
C ASP A 104 12.06 -2.06 -13.13
N LEU A 105 12.00 -3.09 -13.98
CA LEU A 105 12.63 -4.40 -13.75
C LEU A 105 14.09 -4.46 -14.23
N SER A 106 14.58 -3.43 -14.93
CA SER A 106 15.95 -3.35 -15.44
C SER A 106 16.94 -2.70 -14.47
N TYR A 107 16.44 -2.11 -13.38
CA TYR A 107 17.23 -1.19 -12.55
C TYR A 107 18.07 -1.87 -11.45
N ASP A 108 17.47 -2.69 -10.58
CA ASP A 108 18.18 -3.37 -9.48
C ASP A 108 17.34 -4.55 -8.91
N PRO A 109 17.94 -5.65 -8.39
CA PRO A 109 17.22 -6.64 -7.57
C PRO A 109 16.65 -6.08 -6.26
N TYR A 110 17.24 -5.01 -5.70
CA TYR A 110 16.72 -4.26 -4.55
C TYR A 110 15.77 -3.17 -5.05
N VAL A 111 14.56 -3.60 -5.32
CA VAL A 111 13.55 -2.82 -6.01
C VAL A 111 13.02 -1.68 -5.12
N PRO A 112 13.01 -0.41 -5.59
CA PRO A 112 12.50 0.70 -4.80
C PRO A 112 11.00 0.53 -4.50
N ALA A 113 10.66 0.64 -3.22
CA ALA A 113 9.29 0.57 -2.68
C ALA A 113 8.86 1.96 -2.17
N PHE A 114 7.59 2.33 -2.36
CA PHE A 114 7.07 3.61 -1.88
C PHE A 114 6.99 3.68 -0.35
N TRP A 115 6.19 2.81 0.27
CA TRP A 115 5.91 2.87 1.72
C TRP A 115 5.81 1.49 2.40
N PRO A 116 6.88 0.67 2.35
CA PRO A 116 6.86 -0.71 2.86
C PRO A 116 6.55 -0.84 4.36
N ALA A 117 6.74 0.24 5.15
CA ALA A 117 6.46 0.26 6.59
C ALA A 117 4.97 0.26 6.97
N ARG A 118 4.05 0.54 6.02
CA ARG A 118 2.60 0.48 6.24
C ARG A 118 1.86 -0.29 5.14
N VAL A 119 2.44 -0.35 3.95
CA VAL A 119 1.96 -1.15 2.81
C VAL A 119 3.12 -2.05 2.35
N PRO A 120 3.34 -3.21 3.00
CA PRO A 120 4.43 -4.10 2.66
C PRO A 120 4.38 -4.56 1.20
N ASN A 121 5.53 -4.79 0.59
CA ASN A 121 5.59 -5.38 -0.75
C ASN A 121 6.12 -6.81 -0.73
N GLU A 122 7.07 -7.10 0.17
CA GLU A 122 7.71 -8.40 0.33
C GLU A 122 7.73 -8.76 1.83
N VAL A 123 7.26 -9.96 2.19
CA VAL A 123 7.05 -10.37 3.58
C VAL A 123 7.61 -11.77 3.87
N LEU A 124 7.94 -12.05 5.14
CA LEU A 124 8.16 -13.42 5.60
C LEU A 124 6.80 -14.04 5.94
N THR A 125 6.39 -15.08 5.22
CA THR A 125 5.16 -15.79 5.55
C THR A 125 5.34 -16.61 6.84
N LYS A 126 4.23 -16.91 7.51
CA LYS A 126 4.19 -17.75 8.71
C LYS A 126 4.77 -19.16 8.49
N GLU A 127 4.62 -19.72 7.29
CA GLU A 127 5.15 -21.04 6.91
C GLU A 127 6.67 -21.00 6.85
N ASN A 128 7.25 -19.99 6.19
CA ASN A 128 8.70 -19.80 6.20
C ASN A 128 9.22 -19.51 7.61
N TYR A 129 8.52 -18.67 8.39
CA TYR A 129 8.88 -18.40 9.80
C TYR A 129 8.91 -19.69 10.64
N ALA A 130 7.92 -20.59 10.48
CA ALA A 130 7.88 -21.87 11.18
C ALA A 130 9.09 -22.76 10.85
N ILE A 131 9.62 -22.69 9.63
CA ILE A 131 10.88 -23.34 9.25
C ILE A 131 12.06 -22.64 9.95
N VAL A 132 12.14 -21.31 9.90
CA VAL A 132 13.27 -20.52 10.46
C VAL A 132 13.49 -20.79 11.94
N VAL A 133 12.42 -20.83 12.75
CA VAL A 133 12.54 -20.94 14.21
C VAL A 133 12.79 -22.35 14.72
N ASP A 134 12.53 -23.39 13.92
CA ASP A 134 12.70 -24.80 14.30
C ASP A 134 14.19 -25.21 14.37
N PRO A 135 14.75 -25.44 15.58
CA PRO A 135 16.17 -25.73 15.73
C PRO A 135 16.55 -27.14 15.24
N ASN A 136 15.57 -28.01 14.98
CA ASN A 136 15.81 -29.38 14.50
C ASN A 136 16.11 -29.42 12.98
N ARG A 137 15.83 -28.33 12.26
CA ARG A 137 16.08 -28.24 10.82
C ARG A 137 17.52 -27.82 10.51
N PRO A 138 18.11 -28.31 9.41
CA PRO A 138 19.42 -27.86 8.95
C PRO A 138 19.48 -26.33 8.81
N LEU A 139 20.54 -25.71 9.33
CA LEU A 139 20.73 -24.26 9.27
C LEU A 139 20.67 -23.69 7.84
N ALA A 140 21.08 -24.48 6.83
CA ALA A 140 20.97 -24.09 5.43
C ALA A 140 19.51 -23.96 4.95
N GLU A 141 18.63 -24.88 5.34
CA GLU A 141 17.19 -24.83 5.04
C GLU A 141 16.53 -23.64 5.72
N ARG A 142 16.85 -23.42 7.00
CA ARG A 142 16.36 -22.29 7.80
C ARG A 142 16.79 -20.94 7.20
N ARG A 143 18.03 -20.84 6.72
CA ARG A 143 18.53 -19.64 6.01
C ARG A 143 17.83 -19.43 4.67
N ALA A 144 17.54 -20.49 3.92
CA ALA A 144 16.78 -20.38 2.68
C ALA A 144 15.34 -19.90 2.93
N ALA A 145 14.67 -20.44 3.96
CA ALA A 145 13.33 -19.98 4.36
C ALA A 145 13.34 -18.53 4.86
N PHE A 146 14.37 -18.10 5.62
CA PHE A 146 14.51 -16.72 6.07
C PHE A 146 14.75 -15.73 4.91
N ALA A 147 15.45 -16.15 3.85
CA ALA A 147 15.68 -15.35 2.66
C ALA A 147 14.49 -15.34 1.68
N ASN A 148 13.57 -16.29 1.78
CA ASN A 148 12.40 -16.39 0.92
C ASN A 148 11.32 -15.36 1.33
N ARG A 149 11.07 -14.38 0.46
CA ARG A 149 10.02 -13.37 0.63
C ARG A 149 8.88 -13.63 -0.36
N ALA A 150 7.66 -13.71 0.16
CA ALA A 150 6.45 -13.72 -0.66
C ALA A 150 6.00 -12.28 -0.95
N ALA A 151 5.27 -12.06 -2.04
CA ALA A 151 4.71 -10.75 -2.31
C ALA A 151 3.40 -10.58 -1.52
N TRP A 152 3.33 -9.52 -0.70
CA TRP A 152 2.19 -9.28 0.21
C TRP A 152 0.84 -9.15 -0.50
N ILE A 153 0.87 -8.74 -1.78
CA ILE A 153 -0.30 -8.59 -2.64
C ILE A 153 -0.73 -9.88 -3.36
N ASP A 154 -0.03 -11.01 -3.17
CA ASP A 154 -0.36 -12.30 -3.79
C ASP A 154 -1.82 -12.77 -3.56
N PRO A 155 -2.46 -12.50 -2.41
CA PRO A 155 -3.87 -12.83 -2.21
C PRO A 155 -4.81 -12.16 -3.21
N LEU A 156 -4.45 -11.01 -3.78
CA LEU A 156 -5.26 -10.23 -4.72
C LEU A 156 -5.37 -10.84 -6.12
N GLY A 157 -4.79 -12.02 -6.36
CA GLY A 157 -4.78 -12.70 -7.66
C GLY A 157 -3.76 -12.11 -8.63
N THR A 158 -3.67 -12.69 -9.83
CA THR A 158 -2.65 -12.31 -10.84
C THR A 158 -3.23 -11.97 -12.21
N THR A 159 -4.56 -11.90 -12.35
CA THR A 159 -5.23 -11.80 -13.65
C THR A 159 -5.05 -10.44 -14.33
N SER A 160 -5.22 -9.32 -13.61
CA SER A 160 -4.81 -8.00 -14.10
C SER A 160 -4.61 -6.99 -12.94
N TYR A 161 -3.99 -5.85 -13.25
CA TYR A 161 -3.85 -4.73 -12.32
C TYR A 161 -5.21 -4.21 -11.82
N THR A 162 -6.18 -4.10 -12.73
CA THR A 162 -7.55 -3.66 -12.41
C THR A 162 -8.25 -4.67 -11.50
N ASP A 163 -8.03 -5.96 -11.70
CA ASP A 163 -8.63 -7.02 -10.87
C ASP A 163 -8.03 -7.02 -9.47
N GLN A 164 -6.72 -6.80 -9.34
CA GLN A 164 -6.09 -6.62 -8.03
C GLN A 164 -6.63 -5.40 -7.28
N ILE A 165 -6.95 -4.29 -7.98
CA ILE A 165 -7.62 -3.13 -7.38
C ILE A 165 -9.05 -3.50 -6.93
N ASN A 166 -9.83 -4.17 -7.78
CA ASN A 166 -11.19 -4.60 -7.45
C ASN A 166 -11.22 -5.59 -6.27
N ASN A 167 -10.27 -6.53 -6.25
CA ASN A 167 -10.07 -7.49 -5.16
C ASN A 167 -9.65 -6.78 -3.87
N MET A 168 -8.80 -5.75 -3.91
CA MET A 168 -8.52 -4.92 -2.72
C MET A 168 -9.76 -4.18 -2.22
N ILE A 169 -10.57 -3.59 -3.11
CA ILE A 169 -11.82 -2.91 -2.74
C ILE A 169 -12.78 -3.89 -2.03
N ALA A 170 -12.92 -5.11 -2.55
CA ALA A 170 -13.84 -6.12 -2.04
C ALA A 170 -13.33 -6.90 -0.81
N HIS A 171 -12.00 -7.07 -0.68
CA HIS A 171 -11.37 -8.06 0.20
C HIS A 171 -10.07 -7.57 0.85
N PHE A 172 -9.93 -6.28 1.17
CA PHE A 172 -8.73 -5.79 1.89
C PHE A 172 -8.49 -6.51 3.24
N ASP A 173 -9.54 -7.08 3.85
CA ASP A 173 -9.49 -7.89 5.09
C ASP A 173 -8.93 -9.32 4.87
N HIS A 174 -8.53 -9.65 3.64
CA HIS A 174 -7.88 -10.91 3.29
C HIS A 174 -6.34 -10.83 3.27
N LEU A 175 -5.75 -9.62 3.23
CA LEU A 175 -4.29 -9.45 3.29
C LEU A 175 -3.79 -9.62 4.73
N GLY A 176 -2.60 -10.20 4.90
CA GLY A 176 -2.04 -10.45 6.21
C GLY A 176 -1.46 -9.21 6.88
N VAL A 177 -1.39 -9.25 8.21
CA VAL A 177 -0.76 -8.22 9.04
C VAL A 177 0.65 -8.67 9.40
N VAL A 178 1.62 -7.77 9.27
CA VAL A 178 3.01 -8.03 9.68
C VAL A 178 3.16 -7.76 11.17
N GLU A 179 3.54 -8.78 11.93
CA GLU A 179 3.72 -8.73 13.38
C GLU A 179 5.16 -9.10 13.78
N ALA A 180 5.68 -8.46 14.83
CA ALA A 180 6.96 -8.83 15.41
C ALA A 180 6.84 -10.14 16.22
N ARG A 181 7.57 -11.16 15.81
CA ARG A 181 7.73 -12.47 16.49
C ARG A 181 9.12 -12.61 17.11
N GLU A 182 9.29 -13.59 17.99
CA GLU A 182 10.60 -13.97 18.52
C GLU A 182 11.47 -14.65 17.45
N GLY A 183 12.79 -14.51 17.58
CA GLY A 183 13.76 -15.28 16.80
C GLY A 183 13.88 -16.74 17.25
N SER A 184 14.69 -17.53 16.53
CA SER A 184 15.04 -18.88 16.97
C SER A 184 15.94 -18.83 18.22
N PRO A 185 15.73 -19.70 19.23
CA PRO A 185 16.43 -19.62 20.52
C PRO A 185 17.92 -19.96 20.45
N ASP A 186 18.41 -20.51 19.33
CA ASP A 186 19.82 -20.81 19.10
C ASP A 186 20.66 -19.59 18.67
N GLY A 187 20.02 -18.42 18.49
CA GLY A 187 20.70 -17.19 18.09
C GLY A 187 21.18 -17.16 16.63
N ALA A 188 20.78 -18.12 15.80
CA ALA A 188 21.17 -18.18 14.39
C ALA A 188 20.49 -17.11 13.51
N PHE A 189 19.47 -16.42 14.05
CA PHE A 189 18.64 -15.42 13.39
C PHE A 189 18.41 -14.21 14.32
N PRO A 190 17.95 -13.05 13.81
CA PRO A 190 17.64 -11.89 14.64
C PRO A 190 16.65 -12.23 15.78
N ALA A 191 16.86 -11.62 16.95
CA ALA A 191 16.04 -11.89 18.15
C ALA A 191 14.56 -11.47 17.99
N ARG A 192 14.27 -10.54 17.06
CA ARG A 192 12.92 -10.23 16.58
C ARG A 192 12.88 -10.43 15.07
N ILE A 193 11.78 -10.99 14.57
CA ILE A 193 11.53 -11.19 13.15
C ILE A 193 10.13 -10.66 12.83
N GLU A 194 9.99 -9.88 11.76
CA GLU A 194 8.70 -9.42 11.24
C GLU A 194 8.09 -10.51 10.35
N VAL A 195 6.84 -10.89 10.63
CA VAL A 195 6.17 -12.06 10.04
C VAL A 195 4.72 -11.73 9.70
N GLU A 196 4.29 -12.06 8.49
CA GLU A 196 2.88 -12.04 8.09
C GLU A 196 2.09 -13.10 8.88
N ASP A 197 0.97 -12.73 9.50
CA ASP A 197 0.20 -13.61 10.38
C ASP A 197 -0.60 -14.71 9.65
N GLN A 198 -1.28 -14.34 8.56
CA GLN A 198 -1.98 -15.20 7.60
C GLN A 198 -2.60 -14.33 6.52
N HIS A 199 -2.76 -14.84 5.30
CA HIS A 199 -3.67 -14.26 4.31
C HIS A 199 -4.74 -15.27 3.89
N LYS A 200 -5.88 -14.77 3.43
CA LYS A 200 -6.95 -15.58 2.86
C LYS A 200 -6.87 -15.51 1.33
N PRO A 201 -6.76 -16.63 0.61
CA PRO A 201 -6.84 -16.60 -0.85
C PRO A 201 -8.14 -15.95 -1.33
N ILE A 202 -8.06 -14.95 -2.20
CA ILE A 202 -9.22 -14.37 -2.88
C ILE A 202 -9.45 -15.18 -4.15
N GLN A 203 -10.70 -15.61 -4.39
CA GLN A 203 -11.08 -16.14 -5.71
C GLN A 203 -11.35 -14.95 -6.62
N ASP A 204 -10.69 -14.88 -7.78
CA ASP A 204 -10.77 -13.74 -8.70
C ASP A 204 -12.21 -13.30 -8.96
N VAL A 205 -12.54 -12.06 -8.59
CA VAL A 205 -13.90 -11.50 -8.66
C VAL A 205 -14.21 -10.93 -10.05
N ILE A 206 -13.87 -11.68 -11.11
CA ILE A 206 -14.45 -11.53 -12.45
C ILE A 206 -14.81 -12.93 -12.98
N PRO A 207 -16.06 -13.15 -13.47
CA PRO A 207 -16.43 -14.43 -14.05
C PRO A 207 -15.52 -14.80 -15.22
N LYS A 208 -15.28 -16.11 -15.43
CA LYS A 208 -14.82 -16.61 -16.74
C LYS A 208 -15.70 -15.95 -17.81
N ALA A 209 -15.07 -15.21 -18.72
CA ALA A 209 -15.78 -14.51 -19.78
C ALA A 209 -16.77 -15.47 -20.46
N GLU A 210 -18.00 -15.02 -20.71
CA GLU A 210 -18.90 -15.74 -21.61
C GLU A 210 -18.13 -16.02 -22.91
N PRO A 211 -18.23 -17.24 -23.47
CA PRO A 211 -17.34 -17.67 -24.53
C PRO A 211 -17.47 -16.74 -25.75
N ALA A 212 -16.46 -15.90 -25.93
CA ALA A 212 -16.30 -15.10 -27.14
C ALA A 212 -16.42 -16.03 -28.34
N ARG A 213 -17.35 -15.72 -29.25
CA ARG A 213 -17.68 -16.57 -30.40
C ARG A 213 -16.41 -16.96 -31.14
N ALA A 214 -16.32 -18.26 -31.46
CA ALA A 214 -15.11 -18.92 -31.91
C ALA A 214 -14.38 -18.19 -33.05
N ALA A 215 -13.06 -18.03 -32.87
CA ALA A 215 -12.11 -17.76 -33.94
C ALA A 215 -10.86 -18.63 -33.74
N PHE A 216 -10.86 -19.78 -34.43
CA PHE A 216 -9.72 -20.61 -34.84
C PHE A 216 -8.61 -20.93 -33.82
N ALA A 217 -8.62 -22.18 -33.35
CA ALA A 217 -7.50 -22.80 -32.66
C ALA A 217 -6.43 -23.32 -33.63
N HIS A 218 -5.17 -23.34 -33.20
CA HIS A 218 -4.17 -24.31 -33.67
C HIS A 218 -3.51 -25.00 -32.46
N PRO A 219 -3.23 -26.31 -32.52
CA PRO A 219 -2.83 -27.09 -31.35
C PRO A 219 -1.32 -27.26 -31.23
N ALA A 220 -0.83 -27.30 -29.99
CA ALA A 220 0.40 -28.02 -29.62
C ALA A 220 0.24 -28.56 -28.20
N ALA A 221 0.43 -29.87 -28.02
CA ALA A 221 0.31 -30.54 -26.73
C ALA A 221 1.66 -31.13 -26.31
N ALA A 222 2.03 -30.94 -25.04
CA ALA A 222 3.06 -31.71 -24.34
C ALA A 222 2.76 -31.71 -22.82
N PRO A 223 3.11 -32.77 -22.06
CA PRO A 223 2.53 -33.00 -20.73
C PRO A 223 3.45 -32.70 -19.54
N ALA A 224 2.81 -32.59 -18.37
CA ALA A 224 3.29 -32.89 -17.01
C ALA A 224 4.45 -32.08 -16.38
N SER A 225 4.20 -31.49 -15.21
CA SER A 225 5.00 -31.65 -13.98
C SER A 225 4.40 -30.82 -12.84
N THR A 226 4.23 -31.41 -11.65
CA THR A 226 3.93 -30.67 -10.41
C THR A 226 5.21 -30.06 -9.85
N ALA A 227 5.57 -28.87 -10.32
CA ALA A 227 6.54 -28.00 -9.67
C ALA A 227 5.84 -27.11 -8.62
N PRO A 228 6.52 -26.65 -7.55
CA PRO A 228 5.99 -25.59 -6.70
C PRO A 228 5.70 -24.35 -7.55
N SER A 229 4.63 -23.62 -7.22
CA SER A 229 4.23 -22.41 -7.95
C SER A 229 5.42 -21.47 -8.12
N PRO A 230 5.72 -20.97 -9.34
CA PRO A 230 6.73 -19.95 -9.50
C PRO A 230 6.33 -18.71 -8.69
N PRO A 231 7.31 -17.88 -8.24
CA PRO A 231 6.99 -16.59 -7.64
C PRO A 231 6.05 -15.83 -8.57
N THR A 232 5.03 -15.20 -8.00
CA THR A 232 3.98 -14.50 -8.75
C THR A 232 4.62 -13.59 -9.79
N ARG A 233 4.25 -13.80 -11.05
CA ARG A 233 4.75 -12.97 -12.15
C ARG A 233 4.25 -11.56 -11.89
N ARG A 234 5.11 -10.68 -11.38
CA ARG A 234 4.80 -9.26 -11.14
C ARG A 234 4.10 -8.72 -12.38
N ILE A 235 2.86 -8.25 -12.20
CA ILE A 235 2.11 -7.61 -13.26
C ILE A 235 2.90 -6.37 -13.67
N ASP A 236 3.18 -6.24 -14.96
CA ASP A 236 3.91 -5.10 -15.49
C ASP A 236 3.09 -3.81 -15.31
N LEU A 237 3.67 -2.84 -14.59
CA LEU A 237 3.05 -1.55 -14.27
C LEU A 237 3.57 -0.41 -15.15
N THR A 238 4.49 -0.69 -16.08
CA THR A 238 5.02 0.33 -17.01
C THR A 238 3.92 0.91 -17.90
N THR A 239 2.89 0.11 -18.22
CA THR A 239 1.72 0.52 -19.00
C THR A 239 0.42 0.30 -18.24
N ILE A 240 0.09 1.22 -17.32
CA ILE A 240 -1.26 1.26 -16.72
C ILE A 240 -2.25 1.75 -17.78
N GLU A 241 -3.14 0.87 -18.26
CA GLU A 241 -4.31 1.27 -19.05
C GLU A 241 -5.23 2.14 -18.19
N LYS A 242 -5.12 3.46 -18.33
CA LYS A 242 -6.05 4.41 -17.73
C LYS A 242 -7.44 4.15 -18.31
N VAL A 243 -8.34 3.63 -17.47
CA VAL A 243 -9.74 3.33 -17.79
C VAL A 243 -10.34 4.44 -18.65
N ARG A 244 -10.95 4.07 -19.78
CA ARG A 244 -11.74 5.01 -20.61
C ARG A 244 -12.91 5.55 -19.77
N ARG A 245 -12.72 6.71 -19.14
CA ARG A 245 -13.71 7.35 -18.24
C ARG A 245 -15.07 7.67 -18.91
N PHE A 246 -15.19 7.51 -20.23
CA PHE A 246 -16.45 7.67 -20.96
C PHE A 246 -16.61 6.57 -22.04
N PRO A 247 -17.32 5.45 -21.76
CA PRO A 247 -17.62 4.44 -22.78
C PRO A 247 -18.43 4.97 -23.97
N GLY A 248 -19.21 6.04 -23.77
CA GLY A 248 -19.99 6.73 -24.79
C GLY A 248 -19.43 8.08 -25.27
N GLY A 249 -18.19 8.43 -24.88
CA GLY A 249 -17.58 9.75 -25.15
C GLY A 249 -18.22 10.91 -24.37
N LEU A 250 -17.58 12.09 -24.47
CA LEU A 250 -18.18 13.34 -24.01
C LEU A 250 -19.26 13.77 -25.01
N ARG A 251 -20.52 13.85 -24.57
CA ARG A 251 -21.57 14.52 -25.33
C ARG A 251 -21.28 16.03 -25.30
N ARG A 252 -21.09 16.60 -26.49
CA ARG A 252 -21.07 18.05 -26.73
C ARG A 252 -22.49 18.60 -26.69
#